data_AF-A0AAW1BI01-F1
#
_entry.id   AF-A0AAW1BI01-F1
#
_cell.length_a   1.000
_cell.length_b   1.000
_cell.length_c   1.000
_cell.angle_alpha   90.00
_cell.angle_beta   90.00
_cell.angle_gamma   90.00
#
_symmetry.space_group_name_H-M   'P 1'
#
loop_
_entity.id
_entity.type
_entity.pdbx_description
1 polymer ?
#
loop_
_entity_poly.entity_id
_entity_poly.type
_entity_poly.pdbx_seq_one_letter_code
_entity_poly.pdbx_strand_id
1 'polypeptide(L)'
;MPSGIIFSNGHTWKQQRHIGLTSLRKLGLGKKSIEHQIEDVAQTLVESFRQTKGQLFDPSFPVLNAVSNVICALSFGHQFEPEDENFQKLILALEIIVKITGDSFHHVSHFFC
;
A
#
# COMPACT_ATOMS: atom_id res chain seq x y z
N MET A 1 -15.75 7.10 18.81
CA MET A 1 -16.34 6.96 17.46
C MET A 1 -15.26 6.41 16.56
N PRO A 2 -15.48 5.30 15.84
CA PRO A 2 -14.48 4.81 14.93
C PRO A 2 -14.30 5.81 13.77
N SER A 3 -13.04 6.10 13.44
CA SER A 3 -12.62 7.16 12.52
C SER A 3 -11.96 6.60 11.27
N GLY A 4 -12.05 7.34 10.17
CA GLY A 4 -11.49 6.93 8.89
C GLY A 4 -12.38 5.96 8.12
N ILE A 5 -12.01 5.70 6.86
CA ILE A 5 -12.86 4.94 5.93
C ILE A 5 -12.98 3.46 6.33
N ILE A 6 -11.96 2.88 6.96
CA ILE A 6 -11.92 1.44 7.28
C ILE A 6 -12.82 1.10 8.47
N PHE A 7 -12.80 1.93 9.51
CA PHE A 7 -13.47 1.62 10.78
C PHE A 7 -14.80 2.35 10.97
N SER A 8 -15.07 3.42 10.22
CA SER A 8 -16.34 4.17 10.34
C SER A 8 -17.49 3.47 9.61
N ASN A 9 -18.71 3.79 10.04
CA ASN A 9 -19.95 3.19 9.54
C ASN A 9 -20.98 4.27 9.16
N GLY A 10 -22.08 3.86 8.52
CA GLY A 10 -23.25 4.71 8.31
C GLY A 10 -22.95 5.96 7.47
N HIS A 11 -23.47 7.12 7.91
CA HIS A 11 -23.32 8.38 7.17
C HIS A 11 -21.86 8.86 7.12
N THR A 12 -21.13 8.75 8.23
CA THR A 12 -19.71 9.14 8.34
C THR A 12 -18.85 8.40 7.32
N TRP A 13 -19.02 7.08 7.20
CA TRP A 13 -18.32 6.26 6.21
C TRP A 13 -18.60 6.71 4.78
N LYS A 14 -19.88 6.92 4.43
CA LYS A 14 -20.28 7.35 3.08
C LYS A 14 -19.61 8.67 2.72
N GLN A 15 -19.62 9.64 3.64
CA GLN A 15 -19.02 10.95 3.43
C GLN A 15 -17.49 10.86 3.30
N GLN A 16 -16.81 10.17 4.21
CA GLN A 16 -15.35 10.03 4.18
C GLN A 16 -14.88 9.27 2.92
N ARG A 17 -15.59 8.21 2.53
CA ARG A 17 -15.32 7.46 1.30
C ARG A 17 -15.47 8.33 0.06
N HIS A 18 -16.56 9.11 -0.02
CA HIS A 18 -16.80 9.99 -1.16
C HIS A 18 -15.71 11.07 -1.29
N ILE A 19 -15.36 11.72 -0.18
CA ILE A 19 -14.31 12.73 -0.13
C ILE A 19 -12.97 12.11 -0.52
N GLY A 20 -12.57 11.00 0.10
CA GLY A 20 -11.30 10.32 -0.17
C GLY A 20 -11.14 9.91 -1.63
N LEU A 21 -12.14 9.25 -2.22
CA LEU A 21 -12.10 8.84 -3.63
C LEU A 21 -12.03 10.04 -4.58
N THR A 22 -12.77 11.12 -4.27
CA THR A 22 -12.74 12.34 -5.08
C THR A 22 -11.37 13.00 -5.02
N SER A 23 -10.76 13.08 -3.84
CA SER A 23 -9.41 13.62 -3.66
C SER A 23 -8.36 12.79 -4.39
N LEU A 24 -8.39 11.45 -4.28
CA LEU A 24 -7.43 10.57 -4.96
C LEU A 24 -7.50 10.73 -6.49
N ARG A 25 -8.70 10.83 -7.07
CA ARG A 25 -8.86 11.11 -8.52
C ARG A 25 -8.28 12.46 -8.93
N LYS A 26 -8.44 13.49 -8.09
CA LYS A 26 -7.85 14.82 -8.33
C LYS A 26 -6.32 14.75 -8.31
N LEU A 27 -5.75 14.01 -7.34
CA LEU A 27 -4.31 13.78 -7.21
C LEU A 27 -3.72 12.97 -8.38
N GLY A 28 -4.54 12.20 -9.09
CA GLY A 28 -4.14 11.52 -10.31
C GLY A 28 -4.43 10.03 -10.36
N LEU A 29 -5.09 9.49 -9.33
CA LEU A 29 -5.56 8.11 -9.36
C LEU A 29 -6.42 7.87 -10.61
N GLY A 30 -6.03 6.90 -11.43
CA GLY A 30 -6.68 6.58 -12.70
C GLY A 30 -6.22 7.42 -13.90
N LYS A 31 -5.18 8.25 -13.76
CA LYS A 31 -4.50 8.91 -14.88
C LYS A 31 -3.29 8.08 -15.30
N LYS A 32 -2.93 8.14 -16.59
CA LYS A 32 -1.73 7.50 -17.17
C LYS A 32 -0.43 7.85 -16.45
N SER A 33 -0.33 9.03 -15.85
CA SER A 33 0.86 9.43 -15.09
C SER A 33 1.13 8.52 -13.89
N ILE A 34 0.07 8.07 -13.20
CA ILE A 34 0.20 7.13 -12.07
C ILE A 34 0.46 5.71 -12.59
N GLU A 35 -0.08 5.34 -13.74
CA GLU A 35 0.21 4.05 -14.37
C GLU A 35 1.70 3.92 -14.70
N HIS A 36 2.29 4.93 -15.35
CA HIS A 36 3.73 4.97 -15.62
C HIS A 36 4.56 4.89 -14.35
N GLN A 37 4.17 5.60 -13.30
CA GLN A 37 4.87 5.52 -12.02
C GLN A 37 4.79 4.12 -11.39
N ILE A 38 3.63 3.46 -11.46
CA ILE A 38 3.48 2.07 -10.99
C ILE A 38 4.37 1.14 -11.82
N GLU A 39 4.43 1.35 -13.12
CA GLU A 39 5.27 0.57 -14.04
C GLU A 39 6.76 0.72 -13.71
N ASP A 40 7.25 1.95 -13.50
CA ASP A 40 8.65 2.22 -13.14
C ASP A 40 9.04 1.55 -11.81
N VAL A 41 8.15 1.62 -10.81
CA VAL A 41 8.35 0.98 -9.51
C VAL A 41 8.34 -0.56 -9.65
N ALA A 42 7.43 -1.10 -10.46
CA ALA A 42 7.36 -2.53 -10.72
C ALA A 42 8.61 -3.04 -11.45
N GLN A 43 9.15 -2.30 -12.43
CA GLN A 43 10.39 -2.64 -13.11
C GLN A 43 11.57 -2.67 -12.13
N THR A 44 11.65 -1.68 -11.24
CA THR A 44 12.69 -1.63 -10.19
C THR A 44 12.58 -2.82 -9.25
N LEU A 45 11.36 -3.21 -8.86
CA LEU A 45 11.11 -4.38 -8.02
C LEU A 45 11.52 -5.69 -8.71
N VAL A 46 11.21 -5.84 -10.01
CA VAL A 46 11.63 -7.00 -10.81
C VAL A 46 13.15 -7.10 -10.86
N GLU A 47 13.85 -5.98 -11.02
CA GLU A 47 15.31 -5.97 -11.05
C GLU A 47 15.90 -6.35 -9.68
N SER A 48 15.33 -5.85 -8.59
CA SER A 48 15.70 -6.27 -7.23
C SER A 48 15.52 -7.79 -7.04
N PHE A 49 14.44 -8.37 -7.57
CA PHE A 49 14.23 -9.82 -7.51
C PHE A 49 15.26 -10.59 -8.34
N ARG A 50 15.67 -10.09 -9.50
CA ARG A 50 16.73 -10.71 -10.30
C ARG A 50 18.07 -10.74 -9.57
N GLN A 51 18.37 -9.71 -8.78
CA GLN A 51 19.61 -9.64 -7.99
C GLN A 51 19.72 -10.72 -6.90
N THR A 52 18.60 -11.35 -6.51
CA THR A 52 18.61 -12.51 -5.60
C THR A 52 19.20 -13.77 -6.25
N LYS A 53 19.43 -13.76 -7.58
CA LYS A 53 20.06 -14.85 -8.35
C LYS A 53 19.40 -16.22 -8.13
N GLY A 54 18.09 -16.23 -7.93
CA GLY A 54 17.30 -17.45 -7.72
C GLY A 54 17.41 -18.05 -6.32
N GLN A 55 18.02 -17.34 -5.37
CA GLN A 55 18.01 -17.74 -3.96
C GLN A 55 16.61 -17.55 -3.36
N LEU A 56 16.28 -18.37 -2.36
CA LEU A 56 15.07 -18.18 -1.58
C LEU A 56 15.16 -16.87 -0.80
N PHE A 57 14.15 -16.02 -0.92
CA PHE A 57 14.00 -14.79 -0.16
C PHE A 57 12.52 -14.50 0.09
N ASP A 58 12.23 -13.68 1.11
CA ASP A 58 10.86 -13.24 1.39
C ASP A 58 10.55 -11.95 0.59
N PRO A 59 9.59 -11.99 -0.36
CA PRO A 59 9.25 -10.80 -1.14
C PRO A 59 8.33 -9.82 -0.41
N SER A 60 7.82 -10.16 0.78
CA SER A 60 6.80 -9.38 1.48
C SER A 60 7.23 -7.94 1.74
N PHE A 61 8.43 -7.75 2.30
CA PHE A 61 8.96 -6.42 2.61
C PHE A 61 9.26 -5.58 1.34
N PRO A 62 10.02 -6.09 0.33
CA PRO A 62 10.25 -5.34 -0.92
C PRO A 62 8.95 -4.93 -1.63
N VAL A 63 7.95 -5.82 -1.69
CA VAL A 63 6.64 -5.53 -2.30
C VAL A 63 5.92 -4.44 -1.51
N LEU A 64 5.86 -4.56 -0.18
CA LEU A 64 5.18 -3.60 0.67
C LEU A 64 5.84 -2.22 0.60
N ASN A 65 7.17 -2.18 0.56
CA ASN A 65 7.94 -0.95 0.38
C ASN A 65 7.61 -0.27 -0.96
N ALA A 66 7.62 -1.03 -2.06
CA ALA A 66 7.29 -0.53 -3.40
C ALA A 66 5.85 0.04 -3.47
N VAL A 67 4.86 -0.69 -2.96
CA VAL A 67 3.45 -0.24 -2.91
C VAL A 67 3.30 1.01 -2.07
N SER A 68 3.93 1.04 -0.90
CA SER A 68 3.87 2.19 0.02
C SER A 68 4.51 3.43 -0.61
N ASN A 69 5.60 3.28 -1.36
CA ASN A 69 6.23 4.40 -2.07
C ASN A 69 5.33 5.00 -3.15
N VAL A 70 4.59 4.17 -3.91
CA VAL A 70 3.58 4.67 -4.87
C VAL A 70 2.48 5.44 -4.16
N ILE A 71 1.98 4.92 -3.03
CA ILE A 71 0.92 5.59 -2.25
C ILE A 71 1.43 6.91 -1.67
N CYS A 72 2.66 6.93 -1.13
CA CYS A 72 3.29 8.13 -0.60
C CYS A 72 3.49 9.18 -1.69
N ALA A 73 3.95 8.80 -2.87
CA ALA A 73 4.09 9.74 -3.97
C ALA A 73 2.75 10.29 -4.45
N LEU A 74 1.71 9.47 -4.52
CA LEU A 74 0.36 9.93 -4.85
C LEU A 74 -0.20 10.90 -3.79
N SER A 75 0.10 10.64 -2.51
CA SER A 75 -0.51 11.37 -1.38
C SER A 75 0.28 12.61 -0.97
N PHE A 76 1.61 12.54 -1.01
CA PHE A 76 2.55 13.55 -0.51
C PHE A 76 3.41 14.19 -1.62
N GLY A 77 3.29 13.70 -2.86
CA GLY A 77 4.01 14.24 -4.02
C GLY A 77 5.48 13.85 -4.12
N HIS A 78 5.99 12.97 -3.25
CA HIS A 78 7.37 12.49 -3.27
C HIS A 78 7.49 11.03 -2.82
N GLN A 79 8.57 10.38 -3.25
CA GLN A 79 8.95 9.03 -2.85
C GLN A 79 9.97 9.11 -1.70
N PHE A 80 10.02 8.06 -0.88
CA PHE A 80 11.05 7.92 0.15
C PHE A 80 12.21 7.10 -0.40
N GLU A 81 13.43 7.48 -0.01
CA GLU A 81 14.62 6.69 -0.34
C GLU A 81 14.54 5.31 0.33
N PRO A 82 15.02 4.25 -0.33
CA PRO A 82 15.04 2.90 0.25
C PRO A 82 15.76 2.84 1.60
N GLU A 83 16.75 3.71 1.83
CA GLU A 83 17.57 3.79 3.04
C GLU A 83 16.97 4.70 4.14
N ASP A 84 15.80 5.31 3.92
CA ASP A 84 15.16 6.13 4.95
C ASP A 84 14.72 5.26 6.15
N GLU A 85 15.44 5.40 7.27
CA GLU A 85 15.19 4.59 8.47
C GLU A 85 13.78 4.75 9.04
N ASN A 86 13.17 5.94 8.94
CA ASN A 86 11.84 6.18 9.46
C ASN A 86 10.80 5.52 8.57
N PHE A 87 10.99 5.60 7.25
CA PHE A 87 10.15 4.91 6.29
C PHE A 87 10.26 3.39 6.44
N GLN A 88 11.47 2.84 6.58
CA GLN A 88 11.66 1.42 6.84
C GLN A 88 10.93 0.94 8.11
N LYS A 89 11.01 1.71 9.21
CA LYS A 89 10.26 1.41 10.44
C LYS A 89 8.74 1.42 10.20
N LEU A 90 8.25 2.36 9.38
CA LEU A 90 6.84 2.40 8.98
C LEU A 90 6.45 1.16 8.15
N ILE A 91 7.27 0.75 7.18
CA ILE A 91 7.00 -0.45 6.37
C ILE A 91 6.98 -1.71 7.23
N LEU A 92 7.92 -1.87 8.16
CA LEU A 92 7.92 -3.00 9.11
C LEU A 92 6.65 -3.03 9.97
N ALA A 93 6.22 -1.87 10.47
CA ALA A 93 4.96 -1.78 11.23
C ALA A 93 3.75 -2.14 10.36
N LEU A 94 3.71 -1.67 9.10
CA LEU A 94 2.67 -2.00 8.14
C LEU A 94 2.66 -3.49 7.80
N GLU A 95 3.82 -4.13 7.69
CA GLU A 95 3.93 -5.56 7.40
C GLU A 95 3.27 -6.41 8.49
N ILE A 96 3.51 -6.04 9.76
CA ILE A 96 2.86 -6.68 10.92
C ILE A 96 1.34 -6.48 10.84
N ILE A 97 0.88 -5.25 10.55
CA ILE A 97 -0.56 -4.96 10.43
C ILE A 97 -1.19 -5.77 9.29
N VAL A 98 -0.54 -5.85 8.13
CA VAL A 98 -1.03 -6.61 6.97
C VAL A 98 -1.09 -8.10 7.28
N LYS A 99 -0.09 -8.67 7.94
CA LYS A 99 -0.11 -10.08 8.37
C LYS A 99 -1.27 -10.36 9.32
N ILE A 100 -1.41 -9.57 10.39
CA ILE A 100 -2.48 -9.73 11.39
C ILE A 100 -3.87 -9.58 10.75
N THR A 101 -4.05 -8.56 9.91
CA THR A 101 -5.34 -8.30 9.25
C THR A 101 -5.66 -9.34 8.18
N GLY A 102 -4.66 -9.82 7.44
CA GLY A 102 -4.79 -10.89 6.44
C GLY A 102 -5.24 -12.21 7.08
N ASP A 103 -4.61 -12.61 8.18
CA ASP A 103 -4.99 -13.82 8.93
C ASP A 103 -6.42 -13.71 9.46
N SER A 104 -6.79 -12.54 9.98
CA SER A 104 -8.14 -12.26 10.47
C SER A 104 -9.17 -12.30 9.34
N PHE A 105 -8.86 -11.76 8.15
CA PHE A 105 -9.75 -11.74 7.00
C PHE A 105 -9.93 -13.15 6.39
N HIS A 106 -8.86 -13.95 6.37
CA HIS A 106 -8.92 -15.36 5.98
C HIS A 106 -9.82 -16.15 6.95
N HIS A 107 -9.68 -15.94 8.26
CA HIS A 107 -10.55 -16.57 9.26
C HIS A 107 -12.02 -16.17 9.12
N VAL A 108 -12.30 -14.89 8.87
CA VAL A 108 -13.67 -14.40 8.70
C VAL A 108 -14.28 -14.96 7.40
N SER A 109 -13.55 -14.93 6.29
CA SER A 109 -14.04 -15.46 5.01
C SER A 109 -14.29 -16.97 5.04
N HIS A 110 -13.47 -17.75 5.75
CA HIS A 110 -13.72 -19.18 6.00
C HIS A 110 -14.95 -19.43 6.88
N PHE A 111 -15.38 -18.48 7.71
CA PHE A 111 -16.59 -18.61 8.54
C PHE A 111 -17.87 -18.27 7.76
N PHE A 112 -17.76 -17.55 6.64
CA PHE A 112 -18.86 -17.16 5.77
C PHE A 112 -19.00 -18.04 4.50
N CYS A 113 -18.09 -19.01 4.28
CA CYS A 113 -18.21 -20.09 3.29
C CYS A 113 -18.56 -21.40 4.01
#